data_AF-A0A956GDE7-F1
#
_entry.id   AF-A0A956GDE7-F1
#
_cell.length_a   1.000
_cell.length_b   1.000
_cell.length_c   1.000
_cell.angle_alpha   90.00
_cell.angle_beta   90.00
_cell.angle_gamma   90.00
#
_symmetry.space_group_name_H-M   'P 1'
#
loop_
_entity.id
_entity.type
_entity.pdbx_description
1 polymer ?
#
loop_
_entity_poly.entity_id
_entity_poly.type
_entity_poly.pdbx_seq_one_letter_code
_entity_poly.pdbx_strand_id
1 'polypeptide(L)'
;MAKLEDRDLMRYHDGELGERRSRRVREQIDADEAAAARLAGLEEVGDLLRSATDSATDDAVDDRGFDAMWAAIERGIEDEPRPSTSERLGIWLRRHWVAATSAVAAAAVAVVIMVPLLGSAQSNDCDIEQLDTGPGAVSTIFKISDPGSTSSTTVIWVNEAQGDDD
;
A
#
# COMPACT_ATOMS: atom_id res chain seq x y z
N MET A 1 4.43 -30.65 6.86
CA MET A 1 4.96 -29.52 7.66
C MET A 1 4.13 -28.30 7.34
N ALA A 2 3.73 -27.51 8.34
CA ALA A 2 3.05 -26.24 8.07
C ALA A 2 4.05 -25.28 7.42
N LYS A 3 3.64 -24.64 6.32
CA LYS A 3 4.47 -23.67 5.59
C LYS A 3 4.67 -22.43 6.48
N LEU A 4 5.91 -21.96 6.61
CA LEU A 4 6.20 -20.70 7.30
C LEU A 4 5.57 -19.55 6.50
N GLU A 5 4.71 -18.76 7.15
CA GLU A 5 4.09 -17.60 6.53
C GLU A 5 5.06 -16.42 6.48
N ASP A 6 5.03 -15.65 5.39
CA ASP A 6 5.92 -14.50 5.20
C ASP A 6 5.74 -13.46 6.31
N ARG A 7 4.53 -13.32 6.87
CA ARG A 7 4.27 -12.44 8.02
C ARG A 7 5.05 -12.84 9.26
N ASP A 8 5.20 -14.13 9.53
CA ASP A 8 5.98 -14.60 10.67
C ASP A 8 7.47 -14.42 10.45
N LEU A 9 7.94 -14.50 9.19
CA LEU A 9 9.31 -14.22 8.82
C LEU A 9 9.66 -12.74 9.00
N MET A 10 8.79 -11.82 8.56
CA MET A 10 8.95 -10.37 8.78
C MET A 10 8.98 -10.03 10.27
N ARG A 11 8.01 -10.55 11.05
CA ARG A 11 8.00 -10.32 12.50
C ARG A 11 9.18 -10.92 13.24
N TYR A 12 9.74 -12.02 12.71
CA TYR A 12 10.98 -12.61 13.23
C TYR A 12 12.17 -11.67 12.98
N HIS A 13 12.30 -11.16 11.74
CA HIS A 13 13.32 -10.18 11.35
C HIS A 13 13.24 -8.91 12.21
N ASP A 14 12.04 -8.40 12.46
CA ASP A 14 11.82 -7.17 13.24
C ASP A 14 11.93 -7.38 14.77
N GLY A 15 12.17 -8.62 15.23
CA GLY A 15 12.28 -8.94 16.66
C GLY A 15 10.95 -8.91 17.42
N GLU A 16 9.81 -8.87 16.74
CA GLU A 16 8.47 -8.75 17.34
C GLU A 16 7.89 -10.08 17.84
N LEU A 17 8.58 -11.19 17.62
CA LEU A 17 8.14 -12.51 18.08
C LEU A 17 8.64 -12.77 19.50
N GLY A 18 7.72 -13.19 20.38
CA GLY A 18 8.10 -13.71 21.70
C GLY A 18 9.00 -14.95 21.59
N GLU A 19 9.84 -15.16 22.61
CA GLU A 19 10.96 -16.12 22.61
C GLU A 19 10.59 -17.54 22.12
N ARG A 20 9.47 -18.09 22.59
CA ARG A 20 9.01 -19.44 22.17
C ARG A 20 8.68 -19.53 20.69
N ARG A 21 8.09 -18.47 20.12
CA ARG A 21 7.71 -18.44 18.70
C ARG A 21 8.92 -18.14 17.83
N SER A 22 9.80 -17.26 18.27
CA SER A 22 11.08 -16.99 17.61
C SER A 22 11.92 -18.26 17.46
N ARG A 23 12.03 -19.10 18.52
CA ARG A 23 12.74 -20.39 18.45
C ARG A 23 12.14 -21.34 17.41
N ARG A 24 10.81 -21.45 17.37
CA ARG A 24 10.12 -22.31 16.38
C ARG A 24 10.31 -21.82 14.94
N VAL A 25 10.25 -20.50 14.73
CA VAL A 25 10.48 -19.91 13.40
C VAL A 25 11.93 -20.15 12.97
N ARG A 26 12.90 -20.01 13.88
CA ARG A 26 14.30 -20.34 13.61
C ARG A 26 14.49 -21.80 13.19
N GLU A 27 13.93 -22.75 13.93
CA GLU A 27 13.99 -24.18 13.57
C GLU A 27 13.36 -24.46 12.18
N GLN A 28 12.32 -23.70 11.81
CA GLN A 28 11.69 -23.81 10.49
C GLN A 28 12.54 -23.19 9.38
N ILE A 29 13.20 -22.06 9.64
CA ILE A 29 14.14 -21.43 8.72
C ILE A 29 15.33 -22.37 8.47
N ASP A 30 15.89 -22.97 9.53
CA ASP A 30 17.01 -23.91 9.43
C ASP A 30 16.64 -25.19 8.63
N ALA A 31 15.35 -25.54 8.60
CA ALA A 31 14.84 -26.72 7.89
C ALA A 31 14.34 -26.43 6.46
N ASP A 32 14.14 -25.16 6.08
CA ASP A 32 13.59 -24.74 4.79
C ASP A 32 14.50 -23.69 4.12
N GLU A 33 15.28 -24.15 3.14
CA GLU A 33 16.21 -23.31 2.37
C GLU A 33 15.50 -22.14 1.66
N ALA A 34 14.24 -22.32 1.25
CA ALA A 34 13.46 -21.24 0.63
C ALA A 34 12.99 -20.20 1.66
N ALA A 35 12.84 -20.57 2.93
CA ALA A 35 12.58 -19.63 4.01
C ALA A 35 13.86 -18.86 4.39
N ALA A 36 15.01 -19.55 4.43
CA ALA A 36 16.32 -18.93 4.65
C ALA A 36 16.66 -17.91 3.55
N ALA A 37 16.44 -18.25 2.28
CA ALA A 37 16.64 -17.33 1.16
C ALA A 37 15.73 -16.10 1.24
N ARG A 38 14.47 -16.26 1.66
CA ARG A 38 13.55 -15.14 1.87
C ARG A 38 14.00 -14.23 3.02
N LEU A 39 14.54 -14.78 4.10
CA LEU A 39 15.09 -13.98 5.21
C LEU A 39 16.32 -13.18 4.75
N ALA A 40 17.24 -13.82 4.04
CA ALA A 40 18.42 -13.15 3.48
C ALA A 40 18.03 -11.98 2.56
N GLY A 41 16.98 -12.13 1.74
CA GLY A 41 16.45 -11.04 0.92
C GLY A 41 15.87 -9.88 1.72
N LEU A 42 15.22 -10.15 2.86
CA LEU A 42 14.75 -9.09 3.78
C LEU A 42 15.92 -8.33 4.40
N GLU A 43 16.98 -9.06 4.79
CA GLU A 43 18.20 -8.47 5.34
C GLU A 43 18.90 -7.58 4.29
N GLU A 44 19.04 -8.05 3.05
CA GLU A 44 19.65 -7.29 1.95
C GLU A 44 18.87 -6.01 1.64
N VAL A 45 17.54 -6.07 1.57
CA VAL A 45 16.70 -4.87 1.38
C VAL A 45 16.87 -3.90 2.53
N GLY A 46 16.92 -4.40 3.77
CA GLY A 46 17.18 -3.58 4.97
C GLY A 46 18.55 -2.90 4.93
N ASP A 47 19.58 -3.61 4.48
CA ASP A 47 20.93 -3.09 4.34
C ASP A 47 21.02 -2.01 3.24
N LEU A 48 20.37 -2.24 2.10
CA LEU A 48 20.29 -1.25 1.01
C LEU A 48 19.58 0.03 1.48
N LEU A 49 18.47 -0.11 2.21
CA LEU A 49 17.74 1.03 2.78
C LEU A 49 18.61 1.80 3.78
N ARG A 50 19.29 1.11 4.70
CA ARG A 50 20.19 1.75 5.67
C ARG A 50 21.36 2.44 4.99
N SER A 51 21.99 1.80 4.00
CA SER A 51 23.07 2.41 3.22
C SER A 51 22.60 3.65 2.46
N ALA A 52 21.39 3.62 1.88
CA ALA A 52 20.82 4.77 1.19
C ALA A 52 20.50 5.92 2.16
N THR A 53 20.01 5.63 3.37
CA THR A 53 19.77 6.65 4.39
C THR A 53 21.06 7.22 4.95
N ASP A 54 22.06 6.37 5.24
CA ASP A 54 23.35 6.80 5.79
C ASP A 54 24.08 7.73 4.82
N SER A 55 24.07 7.37 3.53
CA SER A 55 24.63 8.23 2.45
C SER A 55 23.90 9.56 2.33
N ALA A 56 22.58 9.59 2.57
CA ALA A 56 21.79 10.81 2.52
C ALA A 56 21.99 11.70 3.75
N THR A 57 22.30 11.12 4.92
CA THR A 57 22.58 11.88 6.15
C THR A 57 24.01 12.42 6.21
N ASP A 58 25.01 11.70 5.69
CA ASP A 58 26.41 12.15 5.69
C ASP A 58 26.62 13.45 4.88
N ASP A 59 25.85 13.65 3.80
CA ASP A 59 25.95 14.85 2.96
C ASP A 59 25.02 16.01 3.41
N ALA A 60 24.01 15.73 4.23
CA ALA A 60 22.92 16.68 4.54
C ALA A 60 22.85 17.14 6.00
N VAL A 61 23.52 16.45 6.93
CA VAL A 61 23.41 16.70 8.36
C VAL A 61 24.76 17.18 8.89
N ASP A 62 24.91 18.51 9.03
CA ASP A 62 25.95 19.05 9.90
C ASP A 62 25.66 18.50 11.31
N ASP A 63 26.54 17.63 11.83
CA ASP A 63 26.37 16.95 13.14
C ASP A 63 25.94 17.93 14.24
N ARG A 64 26.39 19.20 14.13
CA ARG A 64 26.04 20.29 15.06
C ARG A 64 24.56 20.66 15.02
N GLY A 65 23.91 20.58 13.87
CA GLY A 65 22.48 20.85 13.69
C GLY A 65 21.60 19.72 14.23
N PHE A 66 22.05 18.48 14.08
CA PHE A 66 21.34 17.30 14.60
C PHE A 66 21.40 17.24 16.13
N ASP A 67 22.56 17.45 16.72
CA ASP A 67 22.72 17.52 18.17
C ASP A 67 21.92 18.67 18.78
N ALA A 68 21.90 19.83 18.12
CA ALA A 68 21.10 20.98 18.55
C ALA A 68 19.58 20.69 18.46
N MET A 69 19.14 19.98 17.42
CA MET A 69 17.75 19.54 17.27
C MET A 69 17.37 18.55 18.38
N TRP A 70 18.19 17.55 18.66
CA TRP A 70 17.94 16.59 19.74
C TRP A 70 17.93 17.27 21.11
N ALA A 71 18.87 18.17 21.39
CA ALA A 71 18.87 18.96 22.61
C ALA A 71 17.65 19.89 22.72
N ALA A 72 17.04 20.31 21.61
CA ALA A 72 15.79 21.06 21.62
C ALA A 72 14.58 20.15 21.90
N ILE A 73 14.56 18.93 21.35
CA ILE A 73 13.53 17.93 21.63
C ILE A 73 13.57 17.52 23.11
N GLU A 74 14.76 17.23 23.65
CA GLU A 74 14.94 16.83 25.05
C GLU A 74 14.46 17.93 26.00
N ARG A 75 14.87 19.18 25.76
CA ARG A 75 14.34 20.34 26.51
C ARG A 75 12.83 20.49 26.36
N GLY A 76 12.28 20.29 25.16
CA GLY A 76 10.85 20.34 24.92
C GLY A 76 10.07 19.30 25.74
N ILE A 77 10.63 18.09 25.90
CA ILE A 77 10.05 17.02 26.72
C ILE A 77 10.16 17.34 28.22
N GLU A 78 11.29 17.90 28.66
CA GLU A 78 11.49 18.29 30.06
C GLU A 78 10.61 19.49 30.48
N ASP A 79 10.46 20.46 29.58
CA ASP A 79 9.63 21.66 29.78
C ASP A 79 8.14 21.37 29.57
N GLU A 80 7.77 20.19 29.03
CA GLU A 80 6.37 19.84 28.83
C GLU A 80 5.68 19.64 30.19
N PRO A 81 4.71 20.50 30.55
CA PRO A 81 4.04 20.40 31.83
C PRO A 81 3.32 19.06 31.89
N ARG A 82 3.56 18.32 32.98
CA ARG A 82 2.88 17.03 33.19
C ARG A 82 1.37 17.25 33.04
N PRO A 83 0.68 16.43 32.22
CA PRO A 83 -0.73 16.65 31.94
C PRO A 83 -1.52 16.63 33.25
N SER A 84 -2.35 17.65 33.42
CA SER A 84 -3.20 17.82 34.59
C SER A 84 -4.12 16.62 34.78
N THR A 85 -4.62 16.42 35.99
CA THR A 85 -5.59 15.34 36.28
C THR A 85 -6.85 15.46 35.42
N SER A 86 -7.26 16.68 35.08
CA SER A 86 -8.36 16.98 34.15
C SER A 86 -8.06 16.59 32.71
N GLU A 87 -6.84 16.83 32.21
CA GLU A 87 -6.44 16.41 30.85
C GLU A 87 -6.31 14.90 30.76
N ARG A 88 -5.76 14.26 31.79
CA ARG A 88 -5.71 12.80 31.91
C ARG A 88 -7.10 12.17 31.90
N LEU A 89 -8.04 12.78 32.63
CA LEU A 89 -9.44 12.34 32.63
C LEU A 89 -10.12 12.56 31.27
N GLY A 90 -9.83 13.69 30.61
CA GLY A 90 -10.32 13.99 29.26
C GLY A 90 -9.81 13.00 28.21
N ILE A 91 -8.53 12.60 28.28
CA ILE A 91 -7.94 11.57 27.41
C ILE A 91 -8.56 10.20 27.71
N TRP A 92 -8.78 9.86 28.98
CA TRP A 92 -9.46 8.61 29.36
C TRP A 92 -10.91 8.56 28.86
N LEU A 93 -11.67 9.66 29.03
CA LEU A 93 -13.02 9.79 28.47
C LEU A 93 -12.99 9.69 26.95
N ARG A 94 -12.12 10.45 26.26
CA ARG A 94 -11.97 10.37 24.80
C ARG A 94 -11.65 8.96 24.34
N ARG A 95 -10.74 8.25 25.00
CA ARG A 95 -10.41 6.85 24.67
C ARG A 95 -11.62 5.91 24.77
N HIS A 96 -12.52 6.13 25.72
CA HIS A 96 -13.75 5.33 25.87
C HIS A 96 -14.88 5.78 24.92
N TRP A 97 -14.92 7.06 24.57
CA TRP A 97 -15.89 7.61 23.60
C TRP A 97 -15.45 7.44 22.13
N VAL A 98 -14.16 7.22 21.87
CA VAL A 98 -13.64 6.86 20.55
C VAL A 98 -14.14 5.48 20.11
N ALA A 99 -14.39 4.56 21.06
CA ALA A 99 -15.07 3.29 20.76
C ALA A 99 -16.51 3.50 20.23
N ALA A 100 -17.17 4.59 20.60
CA ALA A 100 -18.49 4.94 20.08
C ALA A 100 -18.42 5.63 18.69
N THR A 101 -17.35 6.38 18.40
CA THR A 101 -17.16 7.02 17.08
C THR A 101 -16.54 6.10 16.03
N SER A 102 -15.81 5.05 16.41
CA SER A 102 -15.37 3.99 15.49
C SER A 102 -16.54 3.23 14.85
N ALA A 103 -17.69 3.16 15.53
CA ALA A 103 -18.91 2.58 14.96
C ALA A 103 -19.53 3.46 13.85
N VAL A 104 -19.40 4.79 13.96
CA VAL A 104 -19.95 5.74 12.97
C VAL A 104 -19.09 5.77 11.70
N ALA A 105 -17.77 5.69 11.82
CA ALA A 105 -16.87 5.61 10.66
C ALA A 105 -17.07 4.32 9.86
N ALA A 106 -17.27 3.17 10.52
CA ALA A 106 -17.57 1.90 9.86
C ALA A 106 -18.93 1.94 9.12
N ALA A 107 -19.94 2.59 9.69
CA ALA A 107 -21.24 2.76 9.05
C ALA A 107 -21.17 3.66 7.80
N ALA A 108 -20.38 4.73 7.84
CA ALA A 108 -20.20 5.62 6.68
C ALA A 108 -19.48 4.91 5.51
N VAL A 109 -18.45 4.11 5.80
CA VAL A 109 -17.77 3.29 4.79
C VAL A 109 -18.71 2.23 4.22
N ALA A 110 -19.52 1.57 5.06
CA ALA A 110 -20.52 0.59 4.60
C ALA A 110 -21.58 1.23 3.67
N VAL A 111 -22.03 2.45 3.96
CA VAL A 111 -22.95 3.20 3.08
C VAL A 111 -22.27 3.57 1.76
N VAL A 112 -21.03 4.07 1.78
CA VAL A 112 -20.29 4.42 0.56
C VAL A 112 -20.00 3.20 -0.32
N ILE A 113 -19.79 2.02 0.27
CA ILE A 113 -19.64 0.76 -0.47
C ILE A 113 -20.99 0.24 -1.00
N MET A 114 -22.09 0.42 -0.25
CA MET A 114 -23.42 -0.02 -0.71
C MET A 114 -24.02 0.89 -1.81
N VAL A 115 -23.74 2.20 -1.80
CA VAL A 115 -24.28 3.13 -2.80
C VAL A 115 -23.97 2.73 -4.26
N PRO A 116 -22.75 2.31 -4.65
CA PRO A 116 -22.49 1.82 -6.00
C PRO A 116 -23.08 0.44 -6.29
N LEU A 117 -23.47 -0.35 -5.27
CA LEU A 117 -24.17 -1.64 -5.45
C LEU A 117 -25.68 -1.47 -5.69
N LEU A 118 -26.27 -0.35 -5.26
CA LEU A 118 -27.67 -0.01 -5.54
C LEU A 118 -27.85 0.88 -6.78
N GLY A 119 -26.76 1.44 -7.31
CA GLY A 119 -26.77 2.13 -8.59
C GLY A 119 -26.82 1.12 -9.73
N SER A 120 -27.87 1.15 -10.55
CA SER A 120 -27.90 0.46 -11.83
C SER A 120 -26.68 0.90 -12.64
N ALA A 121 -25.84 -0.04 -13.05
CA ALA A 121 -24.73 0.19 -13.96
C ALA A 121 -25.25 0.97 -15.16
N GLN A 122 -24.82 2.23 -15.32
CA GLN A 122 -25.08 2.95 -16.55
C GLN A 122 -24.29 2.25 -17.66
N SER A 123 -25.01 1.48 -18.46
CA SER A 123 -24.55 1.00 -19.75
C SER A 123 -24.33 2.22 -20.65
N ASN A 124 -23.09 2.66 -20.80
CA ASN A 124 -22.74 3.60 -21.85
C ASN A 124 -22.72 2.82 -23.16
N ASP A 125 -23.89 2.76 -23.82
CA ASP A 125 -24.02 2.20 -25.16
C ASP A 125 -23.51 3.26 -26.14
N CYS A 126 -22.23 3.16 -26.51
CA CYS A 126 -21.64 4.01 -27.53
C CYS A 126 -21.80 3.32 -28.89
N ASP A 127 -22.76 3.78 -29.68
CA ASP A 127 -22.85 3.41 -31.10
C ASP A 127 -21.92 4.29 -31.93
N ILE A 128 -21.04 3.64 -32.68
CA ILE A 128 -20.06 4.30 -33.56
C ILE A 128 -20.66 4.32 -34.97
N GLU A 129 -21.20 5.47 -35.37
CA GLU A 129 -21.82 5.63 -36.70
C GLU A 129 -20.79 5.88 -37.82
N GLN A 130 -19.68 6.55 -37.49
CA GLN A 130 -18.65 6.89 -38.46
C GLN A 130 -17.27 6.87 -37.81
N LEU A 131 -16.31 6.25 -38.51
CA LEU A 131 -14.91 6.22 -38.13
C LEU A 131 -14.11 6.87 -39.26
N ASP A 132 -13.56 8.06 -39.01
CA ASP A 132 -12.67 8.73 -39.95
C ASP A 132 -11.24 8.28 -39.69
N THR A 133 -10.57 7.75 -40.71
CA THR A 133 -9.20 7.23 -40.61
C THR A 133 -8.33 7.89 -41.67
N GLY A 134 -7.07 8.14 -41.34
CA GLY A 134 -6.13 8.83 -42.23
C GLY A 134 -5.99 8.13 -43.60
N PRO A 135 -5.59 8.86 -44.65
CA PRO A 135 -5.43 8.28 -45.98
C PRO A 135 -4.45 7.09 -45.96
N GLY A 136 -4.92 5.92 -46.41
CA GLY A 136 -4.15 4.67 -46.41
C GLY A 136 -4.33 3.78 -45.18
N ALA A 137 -5.06 4.23 -44.15
CA ALA A 137 -5.37 3.39 -43.00
C ALA A 137 -6.53 2.43 -43.29
N VAL A 138 -6.43 1.20 -42.78
CA VAL A 138 -7.51 0.20 -42.80
C VAL A 138 -7.99 -0.02 -41.38
N SER A 139 -9.26 0.29 -41.12
CA SER A 139 -9.89 0.04 -39.83
C SER A 139 -10.85 -1.15 -39.85
N THR A 140 -10.84 -1.96 -38.79
CA THR A 140 -11.80 -3.03 -38.56
C THR A 140 -12.45 -2.84 -37.20
N ILE A 141 -13.78 -2.91 -37.14
CA ILE A 141 -14.56 -2.80 -35.90
C ILE A 141 -15.23 -4.14 -35.63
N PHE A 142 -15.12 -4.65 -34.42
CA PHE A 142 -15.84 -5.85 -34.00
C PHE A 142 -16.33 -5.71 -32.55
N LYS A 143 -17.53 -6.24 -32.28
CA LYS A 143 -18.13 -6.27 -30.94
C LYS A 143 -17.89 -7.65 -30.33
N ILE A 144 -17.28 -7.68 -29.14
CA ILE A 144 -17.09 -8.90 -28.34
C ILE A 144 -18.15 -8.91 -27.25
N SER A 145 -19.08 -9.85 -27.32
CA SER A 145 -20.06 -10.09 -26.25
C SER A 145 -19.46 -11.01 -25.19
N ASP A 146 -19.62 -10.67 -23.92
CA ASP A 146 -19.13 -11.51 -22.81
C ASP A 146 -20.21 -12.56 -22.43
N PRO A 147 -19.93 -13.88 -22.57
CA PRO A 147 -20.92 -14.93 -22.35
C PRO A 147 -21.42 -14.95 -20.90
N GLY A 148 -22.70 -14.62 -20.74
CA GLY A 148 -23.37 -14.55 -19.43
C GLY A 148 -23.65 -13.12 -18.95
N SER A 149 -23.25 -12.11 -19.71
CA SER A 149 -23.59 -10.71 -19.47
C SER A 149 -24.34 -10.09 -20.66
N THR A 150 -25.08 -9.00 -20.42
CA THR A 150 -25.62 -8.15 -21.48
C THR A 150 -24.62 -7.10 -21.96
N SER A 151 -23.40 -7.09 -21.42
CA SER A 151 -22.34 -6.16 -21.82
C SER A 151 -21.60 -6.66 -23.05
N SER A 152 -21.33 -5.74 -23.97
CA SER A 152 -20.47 -5.97 -25.13
C SER A 152 -19.35 -4.95 -25.14
N THR A 153 -18.17 -5.38 -25.57
CA THR A 153 -16.99 -4.53 -25.74
C THR A 153 -16.78 -4.29 -27.23
N THR A 154 -16.83 -3.04 -27.67
CA THR A 154 -16.51 -2.66 -29.05
C THR A 154 -15.00 -2.45 -29.18
N VAL A 155 -14.35 -3.20 -30.06
CA VAL A 155 -12.93 -3.07 -30.37
C VAL A 155 -12.77 -2.42 -31.74
N ILE A 156 -11.98 -1.35 -31.80
CA ILE A 156 -11.60 -0.67 -33.04
C ILE A 156 -10.12 -0.94 -33.27
N TRP A 157 -9.81 -1.63 -34.36
CA TRP A 157 -8.44 -1.88 -34.79
C TRP A 157 -8.12 -1.03 -36.01
N VAL A 158 -7.10 -0.17 -35.95
CA VAL A 158 -6.66 0.69 -37.06
C VAL A 158 -5.25 0.29 -37.45
N ASN A 159 -5.06 -0.16 -38.69
CA ASN A 159 -3.75 -0.37 -39.28
C ASN A 159 -3.41 0.83 -40.17
N GLU A 160 -2.44 1.62 -39.77
CA GLU A 160 -1.90 2.69 -40.61
C GLU A 160 -0.90 2.05 -41.60
N ALA A 161 -1.11 2.26 -42.90
CA ALA A 161 -0.07 1.95 -43.88
C ALA A 161 1.06 2.96 -43.64
N GLN A 162 2.17 2.47 -43.09
CA GLN A 162 3.39 3.24 -42.96
C GLN A 162 3.81 3.62 -44.37
N GLY A 163 3.70 4.91 -44.71
CA GLY A 163 4.15 5.41 -46.01
C GLY A 163 5.62 5.09 -46.18
N ASP A 164 5.96 4.35 -47.23
CA ASP A 164 7.32 4.33 -47.75
C ASP A 164 7.55 5.74 -48.32
N ASP A 165 8.14 6.62 -47.50
CA ASP A 165 8.66 7.91 -47.93
C ASP A 165 9.85 7.64 -48.88
N ASP A 166 9.62 7.71 -50.19
CA ASP A 166 10.66 7.83 -51.23
C ASP A 166 11.25 9.25 -51.28
#